data_AF-A0A4Q3ATV9-F1
#
_entry.id   AF-A0A4Q3ATV9-F1
#
_cell.length_a   1.000
_cell.length_b   1.000
_cell.length_c   1.000
_cell.angle_alpha   90.00
_cell.angle_beta   90.00
_cell.angle_gamma   90.00
#
_symmetry.space_group_name_H-M   'P 1'
#
loop_
_entity.id
_entity.type
_entity.pdbx_description
1 polymer ?
#
loop_
_entity_poly.entity_id
_entity_poly.type
_entity_poly.pdbx_seq_one_letter_code
_entity_poly.pdbx_strand_id
1 'polypeptide(L)'
;MRDAAGQATPNFHEASVSWNDGAGKACVLCNAHHPIVAFASPVAHEGDARIEFVDCPQLATAFGAGFHIMSREEACSAISPEALVQLGEAELVQMRYWNPSTVGDLVFNFWD
;
A
#
# COMPACT_ATOMS: atom_id res chain seq x y z
N MET A 1 32.87 -12.78 6.67
CA MET A 1 31.59 -12.63 7.38
C MET A 1 30.80 -11.57 6.66
N ARG A 2 29.79 -11.99 5.88
CA ARG A 2 28.80 -11.14 5.25
C ARG A 2 27.52 -11.43 6.00
N ASP A 3 27.12 -10.53 6.89
CA ASP A 3 25.85 -10.66 7.60
C ASP A 3 24.71 -10.27 6.67
N ALA A 4 23.59 -10.97 6.86
CA ALA A 4 22.40 -10.99 6.03
C ALA A 4 21.86 -9.58 5.74
N ALA A 5 21.44 -9.35 4.49
CA ALA A 5 20.65 -8.20 4.12
C ALA A 5 19.43 -8.11 5.04
N GLY A 6 19.38 -7.07 5.88
CA GLY A 6 18.20 -6.75 6.68
C GLY A 6 17.02 -6.57 5.74
N GLN A 7 16.08 -7.53 5.76
CA GLN A 7 14.83 -7.38 5.06
C GLN A 7 14.03 -6.33 5.82
N ALA A 8 13.77 -5.20 5.17
CA ALA A 8 12.87 -4.22 5.74
C ALA A 8 11.47 -4.84 5.85
N THR A 9 10.84 -4.71 7.02
CA THR A 9 9.52 -5.28 7.25
C THR A 9 8.47 -4.38 6.59
N PRO A 10 7.59 -4.89 5.70
CA PRO A 10 6.53 -4.05 5.15
C PRO A 10 5.59 -3.57 6.25
N ASN A 11 5.13 -2.32 6.15
CA ASN A 11 4.12 -1.75 7.04
C ASN A 11 2.68 -2.19 6.68
N PHE A 12 2.54 -3.22 5.84
CA PHE A 12 1.29 -3.73 5.34
C PHE A 12 1.33 -5.25 5.13
N HIS A 13 0.15 -5.88 5.13
CA HIS A 13 -0.06 -7.25 4.73
C HIS A 13 -0.63 -7.31 3.31
N GLU A 14 -0.20 -8.29 2.52
CA GLU A 14 -0.72 -8.52 1.17
C GLU A 14 -1.46 -9.86 1.09
N ALA A 15 -2.56 -9.90 0.34
CA ALA A 15 -3.24 -11.13 -0.04
C ALA A 15 -3.70 -11.09 -1.51
N SER A 16 -3.38 -12.13 -2.28
CA SER A 16 -3.93 -12.31 -3.62
C SER A 16 -5.32 -12.95 -3.55
N VAL A 17 -6.31 -12.31 -4.17
CA VAL A 17 -7.70 -12.78 -4.22
C VAL A 17 -8.08 -13.03 -5.67
N SER A 18 -8.67 -14.20 -5.94
CA SER A 18 -9.26 -14.55 -7.22
C SER A 18 -10.72 -14.96 -7.05
N TRP A 19 -11.52 -14.68 -8.08
CA TRP A 19 -12.94 -15.03 -8.10
C TRP A 19 -13.36 -15.46 -9.51
N ASN A 20 -14.57 -16.02 -9.63
CA ASN A 20 -15.10 -16.56 -10.89
C ASN A 20 -14.12 -17.53 -11.58
N ASP A 21 -13.58 -18.49 -10.81
CA ASP A 21 -12.61 -19.48 -11.30
C ASP A 21 -11.34 -18.84 -11.92
N GLY A 22 -10.90 -17.71 -11.35
CA GLY A 22 -9.69 -17.00 -11.79
C GLY A 22 -9.91 -16.00 -12.92
N ALA A 23 -11.14 -15.80 -13.38
CA ALA A 23 -11.47 -14.75 -14.35
C ALA A 23 -11.26 -13.33 -13.78
N GLY A 24 -11.37 -13.16 -12.46
CA GLY A 24 -11.00 -11.93 -11.76
C GLY A 24 -9.89 -12.19 -10.75
N LYS A 25 -8.94 -11.25 -10.65
CA LYS A 25 -7.80 -11.29 -9.73
C LYS A 25 -7.42 -9.89 -9.27
N ALA A 26 -7.05 -9.74 -8.01
CA ALA A 26 -6.49 -8.52 -7.44
C ALA A 26 -5.59 -8.87 -6.24
N CYS A 27 -4.61 -8.03 -5.96
CA CYS A 27 -3.93 -8.01 -4.67
C CYS A 27 -4.66 -7.06 -3.72
N VAL A 28 -4.86 -7.49 -2.48
CA VAL A 28 -5.39 -6.69 -1.38
C VAL A 28 -4.21 -6.27 -0.50
N LEU A 29 -4.10 -4.98 -0.24
CA LEU A 29 -3.09 -4.40 0.64
C LEU A 29 -3.79 -3.88 1.89
N CYS A 30 -3.40 -4.37 3.05
CA CYS A 30 -3.95 -3.97 4.35
C CYS A 30 -2.84 -3.31 5.17
N ASN A 31 -2.97 -2.03 5.50
CA ASN A 31 -1.98 -1.36 6.35
C ASN A 31 -1.95 -2.03 7.75
N ALA A 32 -0.76 -2.23 8.31
CA ALA A 32 -0.56 -2.97 9.55
C ALA A 32 -0.91 -2.16 10.82
N HIS A 33 -1.00 -0.83 10.70
CA HIS A 33 -1.19 0.09 11.82
C HIS A 33 -2.51 0.86 11.75
N HIS A 34 -3.06 1.03 10.55
CA HIS A 34 -4.29 1.77 10.28
C HIS A 34 -5.30 0.89 9.55
N PRO A 35 -6.61 1.06 9.79
CA PRO A 35 -7.65 0.30 9.11
C PRO A 35 -7.87 0.82 7.67
N ILE A 36 -6.81 0.78 6.86
CA ILE A 36 -6.79 1.25 5.47
C ILE A 36 -6.52 0.04 4.57
N VAL A 37 -7.35 -0.10 3.53
CA VAL A 37 -7.22 -1.13 2.50
C VAL A 37 -7.13 -0.46 1.14
N ALA A 38 -6.21 -0.93 0.30
CA ALA A 38 -6.15 -0.60 -1.12
C ALA A 38 -6.09 -1.89 -1.95
N PHE A 39 -6.36 -1.77 -3.25
CA PHE A 39 -6.22 -2.87 -4.19
C PHE A 39 -5.14 -2.56 -5.22
N ALA A 40 -4.46 -3.60 -5.66
CA ALA A 40 -3.43 -3.51 -6.68
C ALA A 40 -3.63 -4.56 -7.76
N SER A 41 -3.12 -4.28 -8.97
CA SER A 41 -2.93 -5.29 -9.99
C SER A 41 -2.08 -6.42 -9.43
N PRO A 42 -2.38 -7.70 -9.74
CA PRO A 42 -1.47 -8.80 -9.43
C PRO A 42 -0.10 -8.50 -10.04
N VAL A 43 0.96 -8.58 -9.22
CA VAL A 43 2.32 -8.25 -9.65
C VAL A 43 2.70 -9.13 -10.85
N ALA A 44 3.01 -8.52 -11.99
CA ALA A 44 3.34 -9.25 -13.21
C ALA A 44 4.74 -9.90 -13.14
N HIS A 45 5.68 -9.31 -12.39
CA HIS A 45 7.08 -9.74 -12.34
C HIS A 45 7.74 -9.50 -10.97
N GLU A 46 8.44 -10.51 -10.45
CA GLU A 46 9.35 -10.36 -9.31
C GLU A 46 10.44 -9.33 -9.65
N GLY A 47 10.39 -8.16 -9.02
CA GLY A 47 11.39 -7.09 -9.20
C GLY A 47 10.81 -5.72 -9.54
N ASP A 48 9.53 -5.63 -9.93
CA ASP A 48 8.85 -4.34 -10.00
C ASP A 48 8.38 -3.96 -8.59
N ALA A 49 9.15 -3.10 -7.92
CA ALA A 49 8.88 -2.66 -6.56
C ALA A 49 7.69 -1.68 -6.47
N ARG A 50 7.09 -1.32 -7.61
CA ARG A 50 6.02 -0.33 -7.67
C ARG A 50 4.66 -1.00 -7.62
N ILE A 51 3.88 -0.61 -6.61
CA ILE A 51 2.48 -1.01 -6.48
C ILE A 51 1.65 -0.31 -7.56
N GLU A 52 0.98 -1.10 -8.41
CA GLU A 52 0.01 -0.57 -9.37
C GLU A 52 -1.39 -0.58 -8.75
N PHE A 53 -1.80 0.54 -8.16
CA PHE A 53 -3.11 0.68 -7.52
C PHE A 53 -4.26 0.63 -8.54
N VAL A 54 -5.32 -0.09 -8.19
CA VAL A 54 -6.55 -0.24 -8.98
C VAL A 54 -7.79 -0.15 -8.09
N ASP A 55 -8.92 0.25 -8.67
CA ASP A 55 -10.20 0.15 -7.98
C ASP A 55 -10.79 -1.26 -8.19
N CYS A 56 -11.24 -1.89 -7.11
CA CYS A 56 -11.94 -3.16 -7.16
C CYS A 56 -13.27 -3.07 -6.41
N PRO A 57 -14.36 -2.59 -7.04
CA PRO A 57 -15.66 -2.37 -6.37
C PRO A 57 -16.21 -3.62 -5.67
N GLN A 58 -15.95 -4.79 -6.25
CA GLN A 58 -16.38 -6.09 -5.71
C GLN A 58 -15.74 -6.37 -4.35
N LEU A 59 -14.43 -6.14 -4.22
CA LEU A 59 -13.72 -6.31 -2.96
C LEU A 59 -13.97 -5.14 -2.02
N ALA A 60 -14.04 -3.91 -2.53
CA ALA A 60 -14.36 -2.71 -1.73
C ALA A 60 -15.63 -2.91 -0.89
N THR A 61 -16.67 -3.49 -1.51
CA THR A 61 -17.94 -3.79 -0.83
C THR A 61 -17.75 -4.78 0.34
N ALA A 62 -16.87 -5.77 0.20
CA ALA A 62 -16.60 -6.76 1.25
C ALA A 62 -15.83 -6.19 2.45
N PHE A 63 -14.95 -5.20 2.23
CA PHE A 63 -14.12 -4.59 3.28
C PHE A 63 -14.73 -3.32 3.90
N GLY A 64 -15.72 -2.70 3.26
CA GLY A 64 -16.21 -1.36 3.62
C GLY A 64 -16.84 -1.19 5.01
N ALA A 65 -17.13 -2.27 5.74
CA ALA A 65 -17.71 -2.21 7.08
C ALA A 65 -16.68 -1.95 8.21
N GLY A 66 -15.37 -2.07 7.94
CA GLY A 66 -14.34 -1.94 8.97
C GLY A 66 -13.04 -1.29 8.49
N PHE A 67 -12.93 -0.97 7.21
CA PHE A 67 -11.75 -0.37 6.62
C PHE A 67 -12.13 0.87 5.81
N HIS A 68 -11.27 1.87 5.83
CA HIS A 68 -11.25 2.90 4.79
C HIS A 68 -10.70 2.28 3.52
N ILE A 69 -11.52 2.26 2.47
CA ILE A 69 -11.12 1.78 1.15
C ILE A 69 -10.49 2.96 0.41
N MET A 70 -9.17 2.93 0.29
CA MET A 70 -8.42 3.90 -0.49
C MET A 70 -8.64 3.60 -1.98
N SER A 71 -9.19 4.57 -2.69
CA SER A 71 -9.34 4.52 -4.15
C SER A 71 -7.98 4.63 -4.84
N ARG A 72 -7.93 4.19 -6.11
CA ARG A 72 -6.77 4.42 -6.97
C ARG A 72 -6.43 5.90 -7.09
N GLU A 73 -7.44 6.76 -7.21
CA GLU A 73 -7.26 8.21 -7.32
C GLU A 73 -6.59 8.78 -6.07
N GLU A 74 -7.07 8.42 -4.88
CA GLU A 74 -6.44 8.81 -3.62
C GLU A 74 -5.02 8.26 -3.51
N ALA A 75 -4.81 6.96 -3.80
CA ALA A 75 -3.50 6.33 -3.73
C ALA A 75 -2.47 6.99 -4.67
N CYS A 76 -2.89 7.38 -5.88
CA CYS A 76 -2.02 8.02 -6.87
C CYS A 76 -1.93 9.55 -6.70
N SER A 77 -2.67 10.15 -5.76
CA SER A 77 -2.62 11.58 -5.50
C SER A 77 -1.28 12.01 -4.94
N ALA A 78 -0.87 13.24 -5.25
CA ALA A 78 0.32 13.83 -4.67
C ALA A 78 0.13 14.04 -3.16
N ILE A 79 1.20 13.86 -2.40
CA ILE A 79 1.16 14.08 -0.96
C ILE A 79 0.97 15.58 -0.69
N SER A 80 -0.16 15.93 -0.07
CA SER A 80 -0.42 17.32 0.28
C SER A 80 0.39 17.72 1.52
N PRO A 81 0.79 19.00 1.67
CA PRO A 81 1.47 19.48 2.87
C PRO A 81 0.66 19.24 4.15
N GLU A 82 -0.67 19.25 4.07
CA GLU A 82 -1.56 19.01 5.21
C GLU A 82 -1.52 17.55 5.67
N ALA A 83 -1.35 16.60 4.75
CA ALA A 83 -1.15 15.19 5.09
C ALA A 83 0.18 14.99 5.86
N LEU A 84 1.22 15.76 5.52
CA LEU A 84 2.51 15.72 6.22
C LEU A 84 2.42 16.22 7.66
N VAL A 85 1.51 17.16 7.95
CA VAL A 85 1.34 17.73 9.30
C VAL A 85 0.71 16.72 10.27
N GLN A 86 0.00 15.71 9.77
CA GLN A 86 -0.55 14.64 10.60
C GLN A 86 0.47 13.57 10.96
N LEU A 87 1.65 13.61 10.35
CA LEU A 87 2.73 12.66 10.61
C LEU A 87 3.56 13.10 11.81
N GLY A 88 3.92 12.13 12.66
CA GLY A 88 4.85 12.31 13.76
C GLY A 88 6.28 12.55 13.29
N GLU A 89 7.17 12.95 14.21
CA GLU A 89 8.57 13.26 13.88
C GLU A 89 9.32 12.08 13.24
N ALA A 90 9.02 10.84 13.65
CA ALA A 90 9.65 9.64 13.09
C ALA A 90 9.27 9.43 11.61
N GLU A 91 8.01 9.64 11.27
CA GLU A 91 7.49 9.51 9.91
C GLU A 91 8.07 10.61 9.00
N LEU A 92 8.20 11.84 9.50
CA LEU A 92 8.85 12.94 8.75
C LEU A 92 10.33 12.66 8.43
N VAL A 93 11.06 11.97 9.31
CA VAL A 93 12.43 11.54 9.05
C VAL A 93 12.48 10.45 7.97
N GLN A 94 11.59 9.45 8.03
CA GLN A 94 11.51 8.40 7.01
C GLN A 94 11.09 8.97 5.64
N MET A 95 10.17 9.93 5.61
CA MET A 95 9.76 10.60 4.36
C MET A 95 10.91 11.33 3.66
N ARG A 96 11.81 11.98 4.42
CA ARG A 96 13.00 12.62 3.84
C ARG A 96 13.97 11.63 3.22
N TYR A 97 14.02 10.41 3.76
CA TYR A 97 14.92 9.37 3.28
C TYR A 97 14.34 8.63 2.07
N TRP A 98 13.07 8.26 2.12
CA TRP A 98 12.41 7.43 1.10
C TRP A 98 11.71 8.22 -0.01
N ASN A 99 11.43 9.51 0.22
CA ASN A 99 10.86 10.45 -0.75
C ASN A 99 9.66 9.87 -1.55
N PRO A 100 8.60 9.41 -0.88
CA PRO A 100 7.41 8.90 -1.55
C PRO A 100 6.80 9.99 -2.44
N SER A 101 6.32 9.59 -3.62
CA SER A 101 5.76 10.54 -4.60
C SER A 101 4.24 10.65 -4.50
N THR A 102 3.59 9.60 -3.99
CA THR A 102 2.13 9.52 -3.88
C THR A 102 1.69 9.11 -2.47
N VAL A 103 0.42 9.35 -2.15
CA VAL A 103 -0.16 8.92 -0.86
C VAL A 103 -0.08 7.40 -0.68
N GLY A 104 -0.26 6.62 -1.76
CA GLY A 104 -0.13 5.17 -1.74
C GLY A 104 1.27 4.70 -1.37
N ASP A 105 2.31 5.34 -1.91
CA ASP A 105 3.71 5.04 -1.56
C ASP A 105 4.03 5.35 -0.09
N LEU A 106 3.36 6.35 0.49
CA LEU A 106 3.50 6.71 1.90
C LEU A 106 2.76 5.71 2.80
N VAL A 107 1.55 5.31 2.43
CA VAL A 107 0.69 4.43 3.26
C VAL A 107 1.09 2.96 3.17
N PHE A 108 1.53 2.49 2.01
CA PHE A 108 1.95 1.10 1.78
C PHE A 108 3.42 1.08 1.38
N ASN A 109 4.29 0.86 2.36
CA ASN A 109 5.73 0.96 2.19
C ASN A 109 6.48 -0.20 2.85
N PHE A 110 7.75 -0.31 2.48
CA PHE A 110 8.71 -1.28 3.02
C PHE A 110 9.69 -0.60 3.97
N TRP A 111 9.25 0.40 4.72
CA TRP A 111 10.11 1.10 5.67
C TRP A 111 10.16 0.30 6.99
N ASP A 112 11.37 0.06 7.49
CA ASP A 112 11.65 -0.55 8.80
C ASP A 112 12.06 0.54 9.80
#